data_AF-A0A914IR88-F1
#
_entry.id   AF-A0A914IR88-F1
#
_cell.length_a   1.000
_cell.length_b   1.000
_cell.length_c   1.000
_cell.angle_alpha   90.00
_cell.angle_beta   90.00
_cell.angle_gamma   90.00
#
_symmetry.space_group_name_H-M   'P 1'
#
loop_
_entity.id
_entity.type
_entity.pdbx_description
1 polymer ?
#
loop_
_entity_poly.entity_id
_entity_poly.type
_entity_poly.pdbx_seq_one_letter_code
_entity_poly.pdbx_strand_id
1 'polypeptide(L)'
;MRVPKGAPTTGWFKLQQRFPTLKAISRPTLGTIAVISTCIITVFAVYAVGIQPKINNEYYKNVQKEARSKMHASREELANGLRPWSDPFERK
;
A
#
# COMPACT_ATOMS: atom_id res chain seq x y z
N MET A 1 -8.36 -18.71 -33.90
CA MET A 1 -9.59 -19.38 -34.37
C MET A 1 -10.62 -18.35 -34.79
N ARG A 2 -10.98 -18.35 -36.09
CA ARG A 2 -12.20 -17.67 -36.56
C ARG A 2 -13.39 -18.53 -36.13
N VAL A 3 -14.37 -17.93 -35.47
CA VAL A 3 -15.59 -18.64 -35.07
C VAL A 3 -16.40 -18.89 -36.34
N PRO A 4 -16.88 -20.12 -36.61
CA PRO A 4 -17.69 -20.42 -37.79
C PRO A 4 -18.98 -19.60 -37.78
N LYS A 5 -19.41 -19.12 -38.96
CA LYS A 5 -20.66 -18.35 -39.12
C LYS A 5 -21.84 -19.23 -38.69
N GLY A 6 -22.49 -18.88 -37.58
CA GLY A 6 -23.66 -19.58 -37.04
C GLY A 6 -23.55 -20.08 -35.59
N ALA A 7 -22.36 -20.06 -34.97
CA ALA A 7 -22.22 -20.47 -33.58
C ALA A 7 -22.75 -19.38 -32.62
N PRO A 8 -23.48 -19.73 -31.55
CA PRO A 8 -23.92 -18.77 -30.53
C PRO A 8 -22.68 -18.20 -29.83
N THR A 9 -22.38 -16.94 -30.14
CA THR A 9 -21.29 -16.20 -29.49
C THR A 9 -21.85 -15.39 -28.33
N THR A 10 -21.33 -15.62 -27.13
CA THR A 10 -21.64 -14.81 -25.95
C THR A 10 -21.28 -13.34 -26.22
N GLY A 11 -22.01 -12.39 -25.63
CA GLY A 11 -21.75 -10.95 -25.81
C GLY A 11 -20.29 -10.56 -25.57
N TRP A 12 -19.62 -11.23 -24.63
CA TRP A 12 -18.19 -11.08 -24.36
C TRP A 12 -17.28 -11.41 -25.56
N PHE A 13 -17.61 -12.48 -26.31
CA PHE A 13 -16.85 -12.90 -27.49
C PHE A 13 -16.99 -11.89 -28.64
N LYS A 14 -18.16 -11.26 -28.80
CA LYS A 14 -18.37 -10.19 -29.78
C LYS A 14 -17.53 -8.95 -29.43
N LEU A 15 -17.42 -8.63 -28.15
CA LEU A 15 -16.58 -7.52 -27.67
C LEU A 15 -15.08 -7.79 -27.90
N GLN A 16 -14.62 -9.02 -27.62
CA GLN A 16 -13.24 -9.45 -27.90
C GLN A 16 -12.90 -9.52 -29.39
N GLN A 17 -13.88 -9.74 -30.28
CA GLN A 17 -13.68 -9.67 -31.72
C GLN A 17 -13.56 -8.23 -32.24
N ARG A 18 -14.32 -7.29 -31.64
CA ARG A 18 -14.29 -5.86 -32.01
C ARG A 18 -13.03 -5.16 -31.51
N PHE A 19 -12.50 -5.58 -30.36
CA PHE A 19 -11.29 -5.03 -29.75
C PHE A 19 -10.25 -6.15 -29.53
N PRO A 20 -9.36 -6.40 -30.51
CA PRO A 20 -8.37 -7.47 -30.41
C PRO A 20 -7.36 -7.27 -29.28
N THR A 21 -7.21 -6.04 -28.76
CA THR A 21 -6.42 -5.72 -27.57
C THR A 21 -6.96 -6.38 -26.30
N LEU A 22 -8.28 -6.60 -26.20
CA LEU A 22 -8.89 -7.30 -25.06
C LEU A 22 -8.53 -8.79 -25.01
N LYS A 23 -8.12 -9.40 -26.14
CA LYS A 23 -7.60 -10.78 -26.12
C LYS A 23 -6.28 -10.88 -25.35
N ALA A 24 -5.42 -9.86 -25.39
CA ALA A 24 -4.16 -9.86 -24.62
C ALA A 24 -4.42 -9.86 -23.11
N ILE A 25 -5.51 -9.23 -22.67
CA ILE A 25 -5.93 -9.21 -21.26
C ILE A 25 -6.46 -10.58 -20.81
N SER A 26 -7.01 -11.39 -21.73
CA SER A 26 -7.58 -12.71 -21.39
C SER A 26 -6.53 -13.77 -21.01
N ARG A 27 -5.25 -13.55 -21.34
CA ARG A 27 -4.12 -14.40 -20.98
C ARG A 27 -2.92 -13.53 -20.60
N PRO A 28 -2.98 -12.85 -19.44
CA PRO A 28 -1.88 -12.02 -19.01
C PRO A 28 -0.65 -12.90 -18.79
N THR A 29 0.52 -12.42 -19.22
CA THR A 29 1.78 -13.11 -18.93
C THR A 29 2.10 -12.99 -17.44
N LEU A 30 2.93 -13.89 -16.91
CA LEU A 30 3.37 -13.83 -15.51
C LEU A 30 3.98 -12.46 -15.15
N GLY A 31 4.75 -11.87 -16.08
CA GLY A 31 5.32 -10.53 -15.92
C GLY A 31 4.27 -9.43 -15.84
N THR A 32 3.20 -9.50 -16.66
CA THR A 32 2.09 -8.54 -16.59
C THR A 32 1.38 -8.60 -15.23
N ILE A 33 1.16 -9.81 -14.69
CA ILE A 33 0.55 -9.98 -13.38
C ILE A 33 1.43 -9.38 -12.28
N ALA A 34 2.74 -9.65 -12.33
CA ALA A 34 3.71 -9.13 -11.36
C ALA A 34 3.77 -7.59 -11.35
N VAL A 35 3.72 -6.95 -12.52
CA VAL A 35 3.71 -5.48 -12.60
C VAL A 35 2.41 -4.92 -12.02
N ILE A 36 1.26 -5.48 -12.41
CA ILE A 36 -0.04 -5.00 -11.93
C ILE A 36 -0.15 -5.17 -10.41
N SER A 37 0.24 -6.32 -9.87
CA SER A 37 0.21 -6.54 -8.42
C SER A 37 1.13 -5.57 -7.68
N THR A 38 2.33 -5.33 -8.20
CA THR A 38 3.28 -4.37 -7.61
C THR A 38 2.72 -2.96 -7.62
N CYS A 39 2.12 -2.52 -8.73
CA CYS A 39 1.46 -1.21 -8.81
C CYS A 39 0.33 -1.08 -7.78
N ILE A 40 -0.53 -2.10 -7.66
CA ILE A 40 -1.63 -2.10 -6.70
C ILE A 40 -1.09 -1.99 -5.27
N ILE A 41 -0.13 -2.83 -4.89
CA ILE A 41 0.47 -2.81 -3.55
C ILE A 41 1.11 -1.45 -3.26
N THR A 42 1.81 -0.86 -4.24
CA THR A 42 2.45 0.45 -4.09
C THR A 42 1.42 1.55 -3.84
N VAL A 43 0.30 1.55 -4.57
CA VAL A 43 -0.78 2.52 -4.36
C VAL A 43 -1.39 2.38 -2.97
N PHE A 44 -1.64 1.15 -2.51
CA PHE A 44 -2.13 0.90 -1.16
C PHE A 44 -1.14 1.35 -0.09
N ALA A 45 0.15 1.13 -0.29
CA ALA A 45 1.19 1.59 0.64
C ALA A 45 1.20 3.12 0.76
N VAL A 46 1.15 3.83 -0.38
CA VAL A 46 1.08 5.31 -0.40
C VAL A 46 -0.19 5.80 0.28
N TYR A 47 -1.34 5.16 0.02
CA TYR A 47 -2.60 5.51 0.67
C TYR A 47 -2.53 5.31 2.19
N ALA A 48 -2.01 4.17 2.64
CA ALA A 48 -1.90 3.84 4.06
C ALA A 48 -1.00 4.79 4.83
N VAL A 49 0.08 5.29 4.21
CA VAL A 49 1.03 6.20 4.87
C VAL A 49 0.62 7.67 4.73
N GLY A 50 0.11 8.09 3.57
CA GLY A 50 -0.12 9.50 3.27
C GLY A 50 -1.52 10.01 3.57
N ILE A 51 -2.54 9.18 3.33
CA ILE A 51 -3.95 9.59 3.35
C ILE A 51 -4.63 9.10 4.62
N GLN A 52 -4.49 7.82 4.94
CA GLN A 52 -5.17 7.19 6.07
C GLN A 52 -4.89 7.88 7.43
N PRO A 53 -3.66 8.31 7.79
CA PRO A 53 -3.43 9.01 9.05
C PRO A 53 -4.04 10.42 9.08
N LYS A 54 -4.25 11.05 7.92
CA LYS A 54 -4.91 12.36 7.84
C LYS A 54 -6.41 12.25 8.08
N ILE A 55 -7.04 11.20 7.57
CA ILE A 55 -8.47 10.93 7.80
C ILE A 55 -8.71 10.54 9.27
N ASN A 56 -7.83 9.71 9.84
CA ASN A 56 -7.98 9.16 11.19
C ASN A 56 -7.17 9.92 12.25
N ASN A 57 -6.97 11.22 12.08
CA ASN A 57 -6.07 12.04 12.90
C ASN A 57 -6.34 11.92 14.41
N GLU A 58 -7.61 11.96 14.82
CA GLU A 58 -7.99 11.85 16.24
C GLU A 58 -7.63 10.50 16.84
N TYR A 59 -7.85 9.41 16.10
CA TYR A 59 -7.46 8.07 16.53
C TYR A 59 -5.95 8.00 16.79
N TYR A 60 -5.14 8.48 15.84
CA TYR A 60 -3.68 8.45 15.98
C TYR A 60 -3.17 9.33 17.13
N LYS A 61 -3.79 10.50 17.37
CA LYS A 61 -3.47 11.36 18.52
C LYS A 61 -3.75 10.66 19.85
N ASN A 62 -4.90 9.97 19.96
CA ASN A 62 -5.28 9.26 21.17
C ASN A 62 -4.35 8.07 21.44
N VAL A 63 -4.04 7.27 20.42
CA VAL A 63 -3.08 6.16 20.54
C VAL A 63 -1.70 6.66 20.94
N GLN A 64 -1.22 7.78 20.38
CA GLN A 64 0.06 8.36 20.78
C GLN A 64 0.06 8.83 22.24
N LYS A 65 -1.04 9.45 22.69
CA LYS A 65 -1.19 9.91 24.07
C LYS A 65 -1.19 8.71 25.03
N GLU A 66 -1.91 7.66 24.69
CA GLU A 66 -1.99 6.43 25.48
C GLU A 66 -0.63 5.70 25.51
N ALA A 67 0.04 5.57 24.36
CA ALA A 67 1.37 4.98 24.28
C ALA A 67 2.37 5.77 25.13
N ARG A 68 2.33 7.11 25.10
CA ARG A 68 3.14 7.95 25.99
C ARG A 68 2.82 7.75 27.46
N SER A 69 1.55 7.59 27.83
CA SER A 69 1.20 7.34 29.24
C SER A 69 1.70 5.98 29.74
N LYS A 70 1.87 5.00 28.84
CA LYS A 70 2.40 3.67 29.14
C LYS A 70 3.92 3.62 29.13
N MET A 71 4.58 4.53 28.42
CA MET A 71 6.01 4.77 28.53
C MET A 71 6.25 5.46 29.88
N HIS A 72 6.38 4.68 30.95
CA HIS A 72 6.73 5.14 32.31
C HIS A 72 8.15 5.76 32.39
N ALA A 73 8.69 6.28 31.29
CA ALA A 73 9.97 6.94 31.21
C ALA A 73 9.77 8.45 31.38
N SER A 74 10.66 9.08 32.17
CA SER A 74 10.64 10.52 32.31
C SER A 74 11.02 11.20 30.97
N ARG A 75 10.56 12.44 30.73
CA ARG A 75 10.97 13.24 29.53
C ARG A 75 12.49 13.30 29.41
N GLU A 76 13.13 13.28 30.56
CA GLU A 76 14.56 13.23 30.73
C GLU A 76 15.17 11.94 30.19
N GLU A 77 14.69 10.80 30.65
CA GLU A 77 15.17 9.47 30.25
C GLU A 77 14.98 9.19 28.75
N LEU A 78 13.89 9.70 28.16
CA LEU A 78 13.63 9.64 26.70
C LEU A 78 14.57 10.53 25.87
N ALA A 79 15.16 11.57 26.48
CA ALA A 79 16.05 12.51 25.83
C ALA A 79 17.54 12.14 25.99
N ASN A 80 17.85 10.98 26.57
CA ASN A 80 19.23 10.51 26.70
C ASN A 80 19.92 10.41 25.33
N GLY A 81 21.07 11.08 25.20
CA GLY A 81 21.85 11.18 23.95
C GLY A 81 21.48 12.36 23.04
N LEU A 82 20.37 13.08 23.32
CA LEU A 82 19.95 14.29 22.60
C LEU A 82 20.10 15.56 23.46
N ARG A 83 20.56 15.43 24.71
CA ARG A 83 20.70 16.55 25.65
C ARG A 83 22.05 17.24 25.44
N PRO A 84 22.11 18.59 25.47
CA PRO A 84 23.39 19.31 25.41
C PRO A 84 24.35 18.99 26.57
N TRP A 85 23.81 18.51 27.69
CA TRP A 85 24.54 18.14 28.90
C TRP A 85 24.61 16.62 29.14
N SER A 86 24.17 15.78 28.20
CA SER A 86 24.46 14.35 28.31
C SER A 86 25.95 14.12 28.06
N ASP A 87 26.61 13.39 28.95
CA ASP A 87 28.04 13.11 28.83
C ASP A 87 28.29 12.31 27.53
N PRO A 88 29.05 12.86 26.57
CA PRO A 88 29.32 12.21 25.29
C PRO A 88 30.22 10.97 25.43
N PHE A 89 30.81 10.73 26.61
CA PHE A 89 31.70 9.60 26.89
C PHE A 89 31.08 8.55 27.82
N GLU A 90 29.87 8.77 28.35
CA GLU A 90 29.10 7.74 29.04
C GLU A 90 28.71 6.65 28.04
N ARG A 91 29.49 5.56 28.01
CA ARG A 91 29.15 4.37 27.23
C ARG A 91 28.10 3.57 28.00
N LYS A 92 26.96 3.31 27.36
CA LYS A 92 25.95 2.34 27.83
C LYS A 92 26.49 0.92 27.81
#